data_AF-A0A7S3MCU0-F1
#
_entry.id   AF-A0A7S3MCU0-F1
#
_cell.length_a   1.000
_cell.length_b   1.000
_cell.length_c   1.000
_cell.angle_alpha   90.00
_cell.angle_beta   90.00
_cell.angle_gamma   90.00
#
_symmetry.space_group_name_H-M   'P 1'
#
loop_
_entity.id
_entity.type
_entity.pdbx_description
1 polymer ?
#
loop_
_entity_poly.entity_id
_entity_poly.type
_entity_poly.pdbx_seq_one_letter_code
_entity_poly.pdbx_strand_id
1 'polypeptide(L)'
;PSIEDIYTRRFTGNSTIDAIGGRMRYTYYVLFKNDPLALGPEVMKKSILEYMFFFKYKMSCRNIKADSMKNPADGEAIVKLEYPMKQYGEWDVRTGKPRAEYSQAKLVKFEMMSPTGAAEYIGRKFFSDPNILRFRKVCHTRTWENVGEDNELLL
;
A
#
# COMPACT_ATOMS: atom_id res chain seq x y z
N PRO A 1 12.28 -26.43 9.53
CA PRO A 1 12.91 -25.89 10.76
C PRO A 1 11.99 -26.12 11.97
N SER A 2 12.54 -26.70 13.05
CA SER A 2 11.84 -27.19 14.24
C SER A 2 11.28 -26.08 15.13
N ILE A 3 10.12 -26.33 15.73
CA ILE A 3 9.35 -25.42 16.60
C ILE A 3 10.09 -25.03 17.91
N GLU A 4 11.17 -25.74 18.24
CA GLU A 4 12.00 -25.51 19.44
C GLU A 4 12.89 -24.26 19.36
N ASP A 5 13.09 -23.70 18.17
CA ASP A 5 14.03 -22.59 17.91
C ASP A 5 13.48 -21.18 18.26
N ILE A 6 12.21 -21.11 18.70
CA ILE A 6 11.56 -19.85 19.11
C ILE A 6 11.80 -19.58 20.60
N TYR A 7 11.84 -20.61 21.43
CA TYR A 7 11.91 -20.47 22.89
C TYR A 7 13.34 -20.39 23.46
N THR A 8 14.37 -20.70 22.65
CA THR A 8 15.79 -20.70 23.06
C THR A 8 16.54 -19.43 22.69
N ARG A 9 15.89 -18.46 22.03
CA ARG A 9 16.54 -17.21 21.62
C ARG A 9 16.85 -16.34 22.83
N ARG A 10 18.15 -16.25 23.18
CA ARG A 10 18.66 -15.23 24.10
C ARG A 10 18.64 -13.89 23.38
N PHE A 11 17.92 -12.92 23.93
CA PHE A 11 17.93 -11.52 23.50
C PHE A 11 19.37 -10.99 23.56
N THR A 12 19.95 -10.65 22.41
CA THR A 12 21.34 -10.18 22.28
C THR A 12 21.46 -8.66 22.24
N GLY A 13 20.33 -7.94 22.10
CA GLY A 13 20.31 -6.48 22.04
C GLY A 13 20.97 -5.90 20.78
N ASN A 14 21.29 -6.75 19.79
CA ASN A 14 21.86 -6.35 18.52
C ASN A 14 20.83 -6.56 17.39
N SER A 15 20.36 -5.45 16.81
CA SER A 15 19.31 -5.39 15.78
C SER A 15 19.67 -6.07 14.45
N THR A 16 20.94 -6.42 14.23
CA THR A 16 21.38 -7.19 13.06
C THR A 16 21.41 -8.70 13.27
N ILE A 17 21.50 -9.16 14.51
CA ILE A 17 21.65 -10.59 14.87
C ILE A 17 20.30 -11.16 15.34
N ASP A 18 19.48 -10.37 16.04
CA ASP A 18 18.16 -10.78 16.51
C ASP A 18 17.08 -10.52 15.43
N ALA A 19 16.95 -11.42 14.44
CA ALA A 19 15.86 -11.30 13.47
C ALA A 19 14.51 -11.76 14.07
N ILE A 20 13.76 -10.84 14.70
CA ILE A 20 12.31 -10.98 15.00
C ILE A 20 11.58 -9.64 14.78
N GLY A 21 10.66 -9.59 13.80
CA GLY A 21 9.43 -8.80 13.95
C GLY A 21 9.41 -7.30 13.57
N GLY A 22 10.44 -6.75 12.95
CA GLY A 22 10.41 -5.34 12.55
C GLY A 22 9.30 -5.00 11.53
N ARG A 23 8.86 -3.74 11.50
CA ARG A 23 7.92 -3.22 10.50
C ARG A 23 8.54 -2.00 9.85
N MET A 24 8.47 -1.91 8.53
CA MET A 24 8.93 -0.73 7.79
C MET A 24 7.77 0.23 7.54
N ARG A 25 8.08 1.53 7.55
CA ARG A 25 7.11 2.57 7.21
C ARG A 25 7.04 2.68 5.69
N TYR A 26 5.86 2.38 5.15
CA TYR A 26 5.56 2.53 3.73
C TYR A 26 4.50 3.59 3.51
N THR A 27 4.67 4.33 2.42
CA THR A 27 3.59 5.09 1.81
C THR A 27 3.33 4.54 0.42
N TYR A 28 2.08 4.21 0.16
CA TYR A 28 1.61 3.84 -1.17
C TYR A 28 0.79 4.98 -1.74
N TYR A 29 1.20 5.47 -2.90
CA TYR A 29 0.42 6.38 -3.73
C TYR A 29 -0.30 5.54 -4.76
N VAL A 30 -1.63 5.48 -4.69
CA VAL A 30 -2.47 4.63 -5.55
C VAL A 30 -3.39 5.52 -6.37
N LEU A 31 -3.29 5.40 -7.70
CA LEU A 31 -4.20 6.04 -8.64
C LEU A 31 -5.36 5.08 -8.92
N PHE A 32 -6.55 5.49 -8.51
CA PHE A 32 -7.79 4.82 -8.85
C PHE A 32 -8.35 5.40 -10.14
N LYS A 33 -8.93 4.53 -10.97
CA LYS A 33 -9.67 4.97 -12.16
C LYS A 33 -10.82 5.90 -11.77
N ASN A 34 -10.95 7.00 -12.51
CA ASN A 34 -12.14 7.80 -12.47
C ASN A 34 -13.11 7.23 -13.51
N ASP A 35 -13.99 6.32 -13.11
CA ASP A 35 -15.08 5.89 -13.98
C ASP A 35 -16.26 6.86 -13.80
N PRO A 36 -16.66 7.61 -14.83
CA PRO A 36 -17.78 8.55 -14.73
C PRO A 36 -19.13 7.84 -14.46
N LEU A 37 -19.21 6.53 -14.70
CA LEU A 37 -20.39 5.70 -14.40
C LEU A 37 -20.36 5.12 -12.98
N ALA A 38 -19.19 5.03 -12.34
CA ALA A 38 -19.05 4.54 -10.97
C ALA A 38 -19.39 5.67 -9.99
N LEU A 39 -20.62 5.61 -9.46
CA LEU A 39 -21.22 6.59 -8.58
C LEU A 39 -20.39 6.93 -7.32
N GLY A 40 -20.04 8.19 -7.19
CA GLY A 40 -19.94 8.89 -5.90
C GLY A 40 -18.74 8.61 -4.99
N PRO A 41 -18.58 9.41 -3.91
CA PRO A 41 -17.54 9.23 -2.89
C PRO A 41 -17.71 7.95 -2.06
N GLU A 42 -18.92 7.37 -2.01
CA GLU A 42 -19.22 6.18 -1.23
C GLU A 42 -18.56 4.91 -1.79
N VAL A 43 -18.56 4.73 -3.10
CA VAL A 43 -17.90 3.59 -3.76
C VAL A 43 -16.39 3.63 -3.48
N MET A 44 -15.79 4.82 -3.58
CA MET A 44 -14.38 5.01 -3.26
C MET A 44 -14.07 4.70 -1.80
N LYS A 45 -14.93 5.15 -0.87
CA LYS A 45 -14.79 4.84 0.56
C LYS A 45 -14.85 3.33 0.80
N LYS A 46 -15.77 2.62 0.15
CA LYS A 46 -15.88 1.15 0.25
C LYS A 46 -14.61 0.46 -0.24
N SER A 47 -14.10 0.83 -1.41
CA SER A 47 -12.85 0.27 -1.94
C SER A 47 -11.67 0.53 -0.99
N ILE A 48 -11.54 1.76 -0.47
CA ILE A 48 -10.49 2.10 0.51
C ILE A 48 -10.62 1.26 1.77
N LEU A 49 -11.83 1.06 2.29
CA LEU A 49 -12.07 0.23 3.46
C LEU A 49 -11.69 -1.23 3.21
N GLU A 50 -12.04 -1.80 2.06
CA GLU A 50 -11.62 -3.16 1.69
C GLU A 50 -10.09 -3.31 1.70
N TYR A 51 -9.38 -2.31 1.19
CA TYR A 51 -7.91 -2.26 1.28
C TYR A 51 -7.42 -2.16 2.72
N MET A 52 -8.02 -1.31 3.54
CA MET A 52 -7.66 -1.20 4.97
C MET A 52 -7.89 -2.53 5.71
N PHE A 53 -9.00 -3.22 5.44
CA PHE A 53 -9.27 -4.56 5.97
C PHE A 53 -8.20 -5.56 5.53
N PHE A 54 -7.84 -5.57 4.25
CA PHE A 54 -6.77 -6.42 3.73
C PHE A 54 -5.43 -6.13 4.41
N PHE A 55 -5.03 -4.86 4.52
CA PHE A 55 -3.78 -4.47 5.19
C PHE A 55 -3.78 -4.88 6.67
N LYS A 56 -4.89 -4.64 7.38
CA LYS A 56 -4.98 -4.93 8.82
C LYS A 56 -5.01 -6.42 9.11
N TYR A 57 -5.87 -7.18 8.45
CA TYR A 57 -6.17 -8.56 8.83
C TYR A 57 -5.39 -9.61 8.04
N LYS A 58 -5.08 -9.35 6.77
CA LYS A 58 -4.32 -10.32 5.94
C LYS A 58 -2.82 -10.06 6.00
N MET A 59 -2.40 -8.81 6.08
CA MET A 59 -0.98 -8.42 6.03
C MET A 59 -0.40 -7.97 7.38
N SER A 60 -1.22 -7.92 8.43
CA SER A 60 -0.80 -7.52 9.80
C SER A 60 -0.14 -6.13 9.87
N CYS A 61 -0.57 -5.22 9.00
CA CYS A 61 -0.12 -3.82 8.99
C CYS A 61 -0.68 -3.05 10.20
N ARG A 62 0.07 -2.04 10.66
CA ARG A 62 -0.29 -1.16 11.78
C ARG A 62 -0.32 0.30 11.35
N ASN A 63 -1.01 1.13 12.15
CA ASN A 63 -1.14 2.58 11.97
C ASN A 63 -1.54 2.97 10.54
N ILE A 64 -2.53 2.27 10.00
CA ILE A 64 -3.00 2.46 8.62
C ILE A 64 -3.79 3.77 8.56
N LYS A 65 -3.33 4.70 7.74
CA LYS A 65 -4.04 5.93 7.38
C LYS A 65 -4.27 5.93 5.87
N ALA A 66 -5.44 6.40 5.45
CA ALA A 66 -5.80 6.50 4.05
C ALA A 66 -6.36 7.90 3.79
N ASP A 67 -5.65 8.68 2.98
CA ASP A 67 -6.01 10.05 2.67
C ASP A 67 -6.24 10.19 1.17
N SER A 68 -7.40 10.75 0.78
CA SER A 68 -7.63 11.16 -0.60
C SER A 68 -6.86 12.46 -0.85
N MET A 69 -5.92 12.41 -1.79
CA MET A 69 -5.10 13.57 -2.12
C MET A 69 -5.78 14.40 -3.20
N LYS A 70 -5.73 15.71 -3.01
CA LYS A 70 -6.07 16.68 -4.06
C LYS A 70 -4.88 16.85 -5.00
N ASN A 71 -5.17 17.17 -6.26
CA ASN A 71 -4.16 17.53 -7.24
C ASN A 71 -3.39 18.76 -6.72
N PRO A 72 -2.05 18.72 -6.61
CA PRO A 72 -1.28 19.87 -6.15
C PRO A 72 -1.32 21.06 -7.11
N ALA A 73 -1.62 20.86 -8.39
CA ALA A 73 -1.70 21.94 -9.37
C ALA A 73 -2.98 22.77 -9.22
N ASP A 74 -4.14 22.11 -9.12
CA ASP A 74 -5.45 22.76 -9.23
C ASP A 74 -6.29 22.68 -7.95
N GLY A 75 -5.87 21.88 -6.96
CA GLY A 75 -6.64 21.62 -5.74
C GLY A 75 -7.88 20.73 -5.93
N GLU A 76 -8.14 20.25 -7.15
CA GLU A 76 -9.25 19.35 -7.47
C GLU A 76 -9.02 17.93 -6.91
N ALA A 77 -10.10 17.23 -6.55
CA ALA A 77 -10.02 15.83 -6.09
C ALA A 77 -9.73 14.83 -7.22
N ILE A 78 -9.93 15.25 -8.47
CA ILE A 78 -9.63 14.47 -9.67
C ILE A 78 -8.29 14.97 -10.21
N VAL A 79 -7.36 14.04 -10.39
CA VAL A 79 -6.04 14.30 -10.95
C VAL A 79 -6.13 14.10 -12.47
N LYS A 80 -5.84 15.16 -13.22
CA LYS A 80 -5.60 15.07 -14.67
C LYS A 80 -4.21 14.48 -14.88
N LEU A 81 -4.13 13.41 -15.66
CA LEU A 81 -2.86 12.75 -15.98
C LEU A 81 -2.19 13.51 -17.12
N GLU A 82 -0.87 13.74 -17.03
CA GLU A 82 -0.09 14.40 -18.09
C GLU A 82 -0.19 13.66 -19.42
N TYR A 83 -0.21 12.33 -19.36
CA TYR A 83 -0.38 11.44 -20.51
C TYR A 83 -1.49 10.43 -20.22
N PRO A 84 -2.33 10.07 -21.21
CA PRO A 84 -3.33 9.04 -21.05
C PRO A 84 -2.65 7.72 -20.70
N MET A 85 -3.15 7.08 -19.64
CA MET A 85 -2.58 5.83 -19.14
C MET A 85 -3.50 4.65 -19.49
N LYS A 86 -2.90 3.60 -20.02
CA LYS A 86 -3.56 2.30 -20.15
C LYS A 86 -3.72 1.66 -18.77
N GLN A 87 -4.83 0.96 -18.59
CA GLN A 87 -5.08 0.17 -17.38
C GLN A 87 -3.89 -0.71 -16.98
N TYR A 88 -3.59 -0.75 -15.68
CA TYR A 88 -2.62 -1.67 -15.07
C TYR A 88 -3.28 -3.00 -14.69
N GLY A 89 -2.48 -4.05 -14.56
CA GLY A 89 -2.93 -5.37 -14.13
C GLY A 89 -2.86 -6.45 -15.20
N GLU A 90 -3.41 -7.62 -14.87
CA GLU A 90 -3.41 -8.79 -15.75
C GLU A 90 -4.16 -8.47 -17.05
N TRP A 91 -3.51 -8.75 -18.18
CA TRP A 91 -4.17 -8.67 -19.48
C TRP A 91 -5.26 -9.74 -19.51
N ASP A 92 -6.51 -9.35 -19.76
CA ASP A 92 -7.56 -10.33 -19.98
C ASP A 92 -7.37 -10.95 -21.37
N VAL A 93 -6.52 -11.97 -21.43
CA VAL A 93 -6.14 -12.71 -22.66
C VAL A 93 -7.38 -13.27 -23.35
N ARG A 94 -8.46 -13.52 -22.60
CA ARG A 94 -9.69 -14.15 -23.11
C ARG A 94 -10.54 -13.20 -23.95
N THR A 95 -10.60 -11.91 -23.63
CA THR A 95 -11.46 -10.96 -24.37
C THR A 95 -10.75 -10.27 -25.52
N GLY A 96 -9.42 -10.24 -25.57
CA GLY A 96 -8.64 -9.63 -26.66
C GLY A 96 -8.89 -8.12 -26.86
N LYS A 97 -9.63 -7.48 -25.94
CA LYS A 97 -9.98 -6.06 -26.05
C LYS A 97 -8.77 -5.19 -25.70
N PRO A 98 -8.53 -4.10 -26.45
CA PRO A 98 -7.49 -3.15 -26.09
C PRO A 98 -7.78 -2.55 -24.70
N ARG A 99 -6.73 -2.36 -23.89
CA ARG A 99 -6.84 -1.72 -22.58
C ARG A 99 -7.45 -0.34 -22.74
N ALA A 100 -8.49 -0.06 -21.96
CA ALA A 100 -9.06 1.28 -21.89
C ALA A 100 -7.99 2.29 -21.43
N GLU A 101 -8.01 3.45 -22.07
CA GLU A 101 -7.14 4.58 -21.76
C GLU A 101 -7.89 5.56 -20.87
N TYR A 102 -7.21 6.04 -19.83
CA TYR A 102 -7.77 6.97 -18.86
C TYR A 102 -6.89 8.22 -18.82
N SER A 103 -7.51 9.40 -18.90
CA SER A 103 -6.87 10.70 -18.77
C SER A 103 -7.08 11.33 -17.38
N GLN A 104 -7.94 10.73 -16.56
CA GLN A 104 -8.30 11.21 -15.23
C GLN A 104 -8.27 10.07 -14.21
N ALA A 105 -7.81 10.38 -13.00
CA ALA A 105 -7.72 9.44 -11.90
C ALA A 105 -7.96 10.12 -10.55
N LYS A 106 -8.21 9.34 -9.51
CA LYS A 106 -8.25 9.83 -8.12
C LYS A 106 -7.04 9.29 -7.36
N LEU A 107 -6.30 10.17 -6.70
CA LEU A 107 -5.10 9.79 -5.96
C LEU A 107 -5.45 9.52 -4.49
N VAL A 108 -5.04 8.36 -4.00
CA VAL A 108 -5.17 7.98 -2.60
C VAL A 108 -3.80 7.62 -2.05
N LYS A 109 -3.49 8.18 -0.89
CA LYS A 109 -2.27 7.92 -0.14
C LYS A 109 -2.60 6.98 1.01
N PHE A 110 -1.92 5.84 1.05
CA PHE A 110 -1.95 4.94 2.19
C PHE A 110 -0.64 5.03 2.94
N GLU A 111 -0.68 5.41 4.22
CA GLU A 111 0.46 5.36 5.12
C GLU A 111 0.28 4.18 6.08
N MET A 112 1.28 3.33 6.20
CA MET A 112 1.19 2.17 7.09
C MET A 112 2.57 1.68 7.53
N MET A 113 2.60 0.95 8.63
CA MET A 113 3.73 0.14 9.04
C MET A 113 3.47 -1.31 8.65
N SER A 114 4.26 -1.83 7.70
CA SER A 114 4.09 -3.17 7.15
C SER A 114 5.26 -4.08 7.54
N PRO A 115 5.01 -5.38 7.81
CA PRO A 115 6.07 -6.39 7.77
C PRO A 115 6.78 -6.38 6.41
N THR A 116 8.06 -6.74 6.36
CA THR A 116 8.84 -6.72 5.11
C THR A 116 8.35 -7.70 4.05
N GLY A 117 7.92 -8.89 4.47
CA GLY A 117 7.35 -9.88 3.55
C GLY A 117 6.01 -9.44 2.93
N ALA A 118 5.27 -8.54 3.58
CA ALA A 118 3.94 -8.14 3.13
C ALA A 118 3.96 -7.18 1.93
N ALA A 119 5.06 -6.47 1.69
CA ALA A 119 5.15 -5.48 0.61
C ALA A 119 4.94 -6.10 -0.79
N GLU A 120 5.38 -7.34 -1.00
CA GLU A 120 5.19 -8.05 -2.25
C GLU A 120 3.73 -8.46 -2.45
N TYR A 121 3.09 -9.03 -1.43
CA TYR A 121 1.68 -9.43 -1.49
C TYR A 121 0.74 -8.24 -1.67
N ILE A 122 1.05 -7.10 -1.02
CA ILE A 122 0.34 -5.84 -1.23
C ILE A 122 0.48 -5.40 -2.70
N GLY A 123 1.69 -5.47 -3.26
CA GLY A 123 1.93 -5.16 -4.68
C GLY A 123 1.14 -6.08 -5.62
N ARG A 124 1.09 -7.39 -5.35
CA ARG A 124 0.29 -8.36 -6.12
C ARG A 124 -1.20 -8.06 -6.03
N LYS A 125 -1.71 -7.71 -4.85
CA LYS A 125 -3.12 -7.33 -4.66
C LYS A 125 -3.49 -6.07 -5.45
N PHE A 126 -2.60 -5.08 -5.50
CA PHE A 126 -2.82 -3.89 -6.32
C PHE A 126 -2.74 -4.19 -7.82
N PHE A 127 -1.86 -5.10 -8.23
CA PHE A 127 -1.76 -5.52 -9.63
C PHE A 127 -2.99 -6.29 -10.11
N SER A 128 -3.61 -7.08 -9.23
CA SER A 128 -4.79 -7.87 -9.59
C SER A 128 -6.10 -7.08 -9.58
N ASP A 129 -6.12 -5.84 -9.07
CA ASP A 129 -7.33 -5.01 -9.01
C ASP A 129 -7.50 -4.20 -10.31
N PRO A 130 -8.57 -4.44 -11.09
CA PRO A 130 -8.82 -3.70 -12.32
C PRO A 130 -9.15 -2.22 -12.09
N ASN A 131 -9.48 -1.80 -10.87
CA ASN A 131 -9.80 -0.41 -10.56
C ASN A 131 -8.56 0.47 -10.39
N ILE A 132 -7.38 -0.13 -10.30
CA ILE A 132 -6.12 0.58 -10.11
C ILE A 132 -5.47 0.88 -11.45
N LEU A 133 -5.06 2.13 -11.60
CA LEU A 133 -4.41 2.68 -12.79
C LEU A 133 -2.90 2.62 -12.67
N ARG A 134 -2.37 2.90 -11.48
CA ARG A 134 -0.95 2.76 -11.13
C ARG A 134 -0.81 2.86 -9.62
N PHE A 135 0.24 2.25 -9.08
CA PHE A 135 0.64 2.50 -7.71
C PHE A 135 2.16 2.73 -7.64
N ARG A 136 2.59 3.50 -6.65
CA ARG A 136 4.00 3.71 -6.33
C ARG A 136 4.21 3.51 -4.84
N LYS A 137 5.14 2.62 -4.50
CA LYS A 137 5.58 2.42 -3.12
C LYS A 137 6.76 3.34 -2.81
N VAL A 138 6.72 3.96 -1.64
CA VAL A 138 7.83 4.71 -1.04
C VAL A 138 8.13 4.05 0.31
N CYS A 139 9.37 3.60 0.48
CA CYS A 139 9.88 3.12 1.77
C CYS A 139 10.57 4.28 2.45
N HIS A 140 10.12 4.66 3.65
CA HIS A 140 10.67 5.81 4.38
C HIS A 140 11.86 5.42 5.26
N THR A 141 11.90 4.17 5.70
CA THR A 141 12.97 3.63 6.56
C THR A 141 13.95 2.82 5.71
N ARG A 142 15.25 3.14 5.79
CA ARG A 142 16.33 2.34 5.17
C ARG A 142 16.76 1.17 6.06
N THR A 143 16.65 1.33 7.38
CA THR A 143 17.01 0.36 8.42
C THR A 143 15.78 -0.13 9.18
N TRP A 144 15.91 -1.28 9.83
CA TRP A 144 14.91 -1.83 10.73
C TRP A 144 15.02 -1.16 12.10
N GLU A 145 14.62 0.11 12.17
CA GLU A 145 14.56 0.80 13.45
C GLU A 145 13.13 0.75 13.94
N ASN A 146 12.99 0.16 15.13
CA ASN A 146 11.73 -0.09 15.79
C ASN A 146 10.97 1.21 15.97
N VAL A 147 9.94 1.44 15.17
CA VAL A 147 9.00 2.53 15.43
C VAL A 147 8.20 2.16 16.69
N GLY A 148 8.67 2.64 17.83
CA GLY A 148 8.06 2.44 19.15
C GLY A 148 8.83 1.57 20.15
N GLU A 149 10.11 1.25 19.92
CA GLU A 149 10.98 0.70 21.01
C GLU A 149 12.20 1.60 21.30
N ASP A 150 12.64 2.41 20.33
CA ASP A 150 13.69 3.42 20.57
C ASP A 150 13.03 4.80 20.82
N ASN A 151 12.81 5.09 22.11
CA ASN A 151 12.71 6.42 22.76
C ASN A 151 11.81 6.42 24.02
N GLU A 152 11.49 5.28 24.62
CA GLU A 152 10.82 5.25 25.94
C GLU A 152 11.81 5.21 27.12
N LEU A 153 13.12 5.02 26.87
CA LEU A 153 14.14 4.88 27.93
C LEU A 153 15.33 5.86 27.82
N LEU A 154 15.20 6.94 27.04
CA LEU A 154 16.14 8.07 27.09
C LEU A 154 15.36 9.36 27.40
N LEU A 155 14.98 9.46 28.68
CA LEU A 155 14.85 10.71 29.41
C LEU A 155 16.18 10.98 30.14
#